data_AF-A0A0Q5MVV5-F1
#
_entry.id   AF-A0A0Q5MVV5-F1
#
_cell.length_a   1.000
_cell.length_b   1.000
_cell.length_c   1.000
_cell.angle_alpha   90.00
_cell.angle_beta   90.00
_cell.angle_gamma   90.00
#
_symmetry.space_group_name_H-M   'P 1'
#
loop_
_entity.id
_entity.type
_entity.pdbx_description
1 polymer ?
#
loop_
_entity_poly.entity_id
_entity_poly.type
_entity_poly.pdbx_seq_one_letter_code
_entity_poly.pdbx_strand_id
1 'polypeptide(L)'
;MSAPRWIRPAAPVGVAVAGLVVVIVAATSLLPERVTIIRSPGGGGAAFASRDDLLLVTAATVLALVVVYLLSAAALAWTPVRHLLVPRGTHWKHASRRRELRRRLAVYLARSTAAALWFVAALVVVALLGQDGGIAGSWWIPLALSIVYVVGMLVWFTWVLTAGFTPPRSTERRVPTERSASRDEPRGPRGVVATSAPGAGSREVAGGAGRTPAPRPAPRPGEASSPPTKGPPRPYQPRPQQRGLPPRD
;
A
#
# COMPACT_ATOMS: atom_id res chain seq x y z
N MET A 1 1.84 17.46 13.29
CA MET A 1 0.70 16.55 13.61
C MET A 1 0.76 15.34 12.70
N SER A 2 0.98 14.15 13.25
CA SER A 2 1.11 12.91 12.46
C SER A 2 -0.27 12.43 12.05
N ALA A 3 -0.61 12.46 10.75
CA ALA A 3 -1.84 11.86 10.27
C ALA A 3 -1.94 10.40 10.75
N PRO A 4 -3.09 9.99 11.30
CA PRO A 4 -3.20 8.69 11.92
C PRO A 4 -2.95 7.59 10.88
N ARG A 5 -2.25 6.52 11.29
CA ARG A 5 -1.61 5.54 10.38
C ARG A 5 -2.57 4.87 9.38
N TRP A 6 -3.88 4.91 9.64
CA TRP A 6 -4.93 4.34 8.80
C TRP A 6 -5.37 5.23 7.62
N ILE A 7 -5.05 6.54 7.63
CA ILE A 7 -5.39 7.49 6.55
C ILE A 7 -4.31 7.54 5.46
N ARG A 8 -3.07 7.14 5.79
CA ARG A 8 -1.94 7.11 4.85
C ARG A 8 -2.20 6.47 3.48
N PRO A 9 -2.99 5.38 3.32
CA PRO A 9 -3.24 4.81 2.01
C PRO A 9 -4.10 5.70 1.10
N ALA A 10 -4.93 6.61 1.65
CA ALA A 10 -5.77 7.52 0.88
C ALA A 10 -5.07 8.83 0.49
N ALA A 11 -3.89 9.12 1.07
CA ALA A 11 -3.09 10.30 0.77
C ALA A 11 -2.88 10.58 -0.73
N PRO A 12 -2.53 9.61 -1.60
CA PRO A 12 -2.32 9.90 -3.02
C PRO A 12 -3.61 10.37 -3.71
N VAL A 13 -4.78 9.86 -3.32
CA VAL A 13 -6.07 10.31 -3.87
C VAL A 13 -6.36 11.74 -3.42
N GLY A 14 -6.15 12.05 -2.13
CA GLY A 14 -6.34 13.41 -1.62
C GLY A 14 -5.47 14.44 -2.33
N VAL A 15 -4.19 14.11 -2.57
CA VAL A 15 -3.26 14.97 -3.32
C VAL A 15 -3.70 15.12 -4.77
N ALA A 16 -4.13 14.04 -5.43
CA ALA A 16 -4.60 14.10 -6.81
C ALA A 16 -5.90 14.93 -6.95
N VAL A 17 -6.84 14.80 -6.01
CA VAL A 17 -8.05 15.63 -5.95
C VAL A 17 -7.68 17.10 -5.77
N ALA A 18 -6.78 17.43 -4.84
CA ALA A 18 -6.36 18.80 -4.63
C ALA A 18 -5.68 19.41 -5.87
N GLY A 19 -4.77 18.67 -6.52
CA GLY A 19 -4.13 19.10 -7.76
C GLY A 19 -5.13 19.30 -8.90
N LEU A 20 -6.10 18.39 -9.03
CA LEU A 20 -7.17 18.50 -10.01
C LEU A 20 -8.08 19.70 -9.75
N VAL A 21 -8.43 19.99 -8.49
CA VAL A 21 -9.20 21.18 -8.13
C VAL A 21 -8.46 22.45 -8.56
N VAL A 22 -7.15 22.53 -8.34
CA VAL A 22 -6.33 23.66 -8.80
C VAL A 22 -6.39 23.79 -10.33
N VAL A 23 -6.29 22.67 -11.07
CA VAL A 23 -6.38 22.67 -12.53
C VAL A 23 -7.78 23.11 -13.01
N ILE A 24 -8.85 22.65 -12.36
CA ILE A 24 -10.22 23.06 -12.70
C ILE A 24 -10.42 24.56 -12.44
N VAL A 25 -9.96 25.07 -11.29
CA VAL A 25 -10.03 26.51 -10.97
C VAL A 25 -9.25 27.32 -12.00
N ALA A 26 -8.02 26.92 -12.34
CA ALA A 26 -7.26 27.56 -13.41
C ALA A 26 -8.02 27.52 -14.74
N ALA A 27 -8.65 26.38 -15.07
CA ALA A 27 -9.42 26.24 -16.29
C ALA A 27 -10.65 27.15 -16.34
N THR A 28 -11.34 27.39 -15.21
CA THR A 28 -12.47 28.33 -15.16
C THR A 28 -12.05 29.77 -15.50
N SER A 29 -10.83 30.17 -15.13
CA SER A 29 -10.31 31.52 -15.38
C SER A 29 -9.64 31.68 -16.74
N LEU A 30 -9.05 30.62 -17.27
CA LEU A 30 -8.22 30.66 -18.48
C LEU A 30 -8.97 30.19 -19.74
N LEU A 31 -10.04 29.40 -19.62
CA LEU A 31 -10.78 28.94 -20.80
C LEU A 31 -11.64 30.05 -21.40
N PRO A 32 -11.61 30.22 -22.74
CA PRO A 32 -12.59 31.03 -23.43
C PRO A 32 -13.99 30.43 -23.31
N GLU A 33 -15.01 31.24 -23.52
CA GLU A 33 -16.43 30.82 -23.42
C GLU A 33 -16.78 29.71 -24.43
N ARG A 34 -16.11 29.70 -25.59
CA ARG A 34 -16.20 28.65 -26.61
C ARG A 34 -14.89 27.89 -26.68
N VAL A 35 -14.93 26.61 -26.35
CA VAL A 35 -13.75 25.73 -26.36
C VAL A 35 -13.78 24.86 -27.60
N THR A 36 -12.68 24.83 -28.35
CA THR A 36 -12.55 23.94 -29.51
C THR A 36 -12.24 22.52 -29.03
N ILE A 37 -13.16 21.57 -29.22
CA ILE A 37 -12.98 20.16 -28.82
C ILE A 37 -12.37 19.33 -29.95
N ILE A 38 -12.88 19.47 -31.18
CA ILE A 38 -12.43 18.66 -32.32
C ILE A 38 -11.98 19.61 -33.41
N ARG A 39 -10.69 19.59 -33.74
CA ARG A 39 -10.18 20.23 -34.95
C ARG A 39 -10.30 19.23 -36.10
N SER A 40 -11.15 19.53 -37.08
CA SER A 40 -11.19 18.74 -38.31
C SER A 40 -9.84 18.86 -39.04
N PRO A 41 -9.23 17.74 -39.49
CA PRO A 41 -7.93 17.75 -40.15
C PRO A 41 -7.90 18.55 -41.46
N GLY A 42 -9.06 18.92 -42.03
CA GLY A 42 -9.18 19.75 -43.22
C GLY A 42 -9.49 21.24 -42.97
N GLY A 43 -9.43 21.73 -41.73
CA GLY A 43 -9.65 23.15 -41.40
C GLY A 43 -11.11 23.64 -41.50
N GLY A 44 -12.02 22.85 -42.07
CA GLY A 44 -13.40 23.26 -42.37
C GLY A 44 -14.44 23.09 -41.25
N GLY A 45 -14.06 22.63 -40.06
CA GLY A 45 -15.01 22.48 -38.96
C GLY A 45 -14.33 22.25 -37.62
N ALA A 46 -14.58 23.16 -36.69
CA ALA A 46 -14.26 22.97 -35.28
C ALA A 46 -15.57 22.61 -34.56
N ALA A 47 -15.61 21.45 -33.89
CA ALA A 47 -16.67 21.21 -32.93
C ALA A 47 -16.36 22.06 -31.69
N PHE A 48 -17.23 23.01 -31.40
CA PHE A 48 -17.14 23.84 -30.21
C PHE A 48 -18.05 23.28 -29.13
N ALA A 49 -17.57 23.26 -27.89
CA ALA A 49 -18.45 23.17 -26.73
C ALA A 49 -18.42 24.47 -25.96
N SER A 50 -19.50 24.70 -25.22
CA SER A 50 -19.48 25.68 -24.14
C SER A 50 -18.41 25.28 -23.12
N ARG A 51 -17.73 26.28 -22.57
CA ARG A 51 -16.86 26.11 -21.39
C ARG A 51 -17.60 25.35 -20.27
N ASP A 52 -18.88 25.68 -20.08
CA ASP A 52 -19.68 25.10 -19.00
C ASP A 52 -19.96 23.61 -19.26
N ASP A 53 -20.16 23.19 -20.51
CA ASP A 53 -20.31 21.77 -20.86
C ASP A 53 -19.02 21.00 -20.59
N LEU A 54 -17.87 21.55 -20.95
CA LEU A 54 -16.58 20.91 -20.69
C LEU A 54 -16.35 20.74 -19.18
N LEU A 55 -16.61 21.79 -18.40
CA LEU A 55 -16.47 21.76 -16.96
C LEU A 55 -17.46 20.79 -16.31
N LEU A 56 -18.70 20.76 -16.80
CA LEU A 56 -19.73 19.84 -16.33
C LEU A 56 -19.35 18.38 -16.60
N VAL A 57 -18.92 18.05 -17.82
CA VAL A 57 -18.48 16.70 -18.20
C VAL A 57 -17.25 16.29 -17.39
N THR A 58 -16.28 17.20 -17.21
CA THR A 58 -15.09 16.95 -16.40
C THR A 58 -15.48 16.69 -14.95
N ALA A 59 -16.30 17.56 -14.35
CA ALA A 59 -16.77 17.42 -12.97
C ALA A 59 -17.57 16.13 -12.77
N ALA A 60 -18.47 15.79 -13.70
CA ALA A 60 -19.24 14.55 -13.68
C ALA A 60 -18.32 13.31 -13.76
N THR A 61 -17.31 13.35 -14.64
CA THR A 61 -16.32 12.26 -14.78
C THR A 61 -15.51 12.08 -13.49
N VAL A 62 -15.07 13.18 -12.88
CA VAL A 62 -14.31 13.17 -11.63
C VAL A 62 -15.16 12.65 -10.49
N LEU A 63 -16.41 13.11 -10.39
CA LEU A 63 -17.37 12.61 -9.41
C LEU A 63 -17.60 11.11 -9.58
N ALA A 64 -17.80 10.63 -10.82
CA ALA A 64 -17.96 9.21 -11.11
C ALA A 64 -16.72 8.40 -10.68
N LEU A 65 -15.51 8.89 -10.97
CA LEU A 65 -14.26 8.24 -10.53
C LEU A 65 -14.15 8.15 -9.01
N VAL A 66 -14.49 9.24 -8.30
CA VAL A 66 -14.48 9.27 -6.83
C VAL A 66 -15.54 8.31 -6.26
N VAL A 67 -16.75 8.30 -6.81
CA VAL A 67 -17.81 7.37 -6.40
C VAL A 67 -17.39 5.92 -6.62
N VAL A 68 -16.86 5.57 -7.80
CA VAL A 68 -16.35 4.23 -8.10
C VAL A 68 -15.24 3.83 -7.12
N TYR A 69 -14.33 4.74 -6.79
CA TYR A 69 -13.30 4.52 -5.77
C TYR A 69 -13.89 4.23 -4.40
N LEU A 70 -14.86 5.05 -3.94
CA LEU A 70 -15.51 4.87 -2.64
C LEU A 70 -16.29 3.56 -2.57
N LEU A 71 -17.04 3.22 -3.63
CA LEU A 71 -17.75 1.94 -3.74
C LEU A 71 -16.77 0.76 -3.72
N SER A 72 -15.66 0.85 -4.44
CA SER A 72 -14.61 -0.18 -4.45
C SER A 72 -13.94 -0.33 -3.09
N ALA A 73 -13.67 0.79 -2.40
CA ALA A 73 -13.10 0.79 -1.06
C ALA A 73 -14.05 0.19 -0.02
N ALA A 74 -15.35 0.53 -0.10
CA ALA A 74 -16.40 -0.03 0.75
C ALA A 74 -16.58 -1.54 0.49
N ALA A 75 -16.64 -1.94 -0.79
CA ALA A 75 -16.67 -3.33 -1.20
C ALA A 75 -15.45 -4.10 -0.64
N LEU A 76 -14.25 -3.53 -0.72
CA LEU A 76 -13.03 -4.14 -0.16
C LEU A 76 -13.08 -4.28 1.38
N ALA A 77 -13.70 -3.32 2.07
CA ALA A 77 -13.85 -3.36 3.52
C ALA A 77 -14.84 -4.45 3.97
N TRP A 78 -15.98 -4.57 3.29
CA TRP A 78 -17.05 -5.52 3.61
C TRP A 78 -16.82 -6.93 3.08
N THR A 79 -16.14 -7.07 1.94
CA THR A 79 -15.96 -8.39 1.31
C THR A 79 -15.07 -9.30 2.18
N PRO A 80 -15.55 -10.50 2.56
CA PRO A 80 -14.72 -11.48 3.26
C PRO A 80 -13.53 -11.89 2.40
N VAL A 81 -12.34 -11.99 3.00
CA VAL A 81 -11.07 -12.27 2.29
C VAL A 81 -11.11 -13.59 1.50
N ARG A 82 -11.97 -14.54 1.88
CA ARG A 82 -12.18 -15.80 1.13
C ARG A 82 -12.68 -15.58 -0.30
N HIS A 83 -13.45 -14.52 -0.55
CA HIS A 83 -14.01 -14.19 -1.87
C HIS A 83 -13.10 -13.26 -2.70
N LEU A 84 -12.02 -12.73 -2.11
CA LEU A 84 -11.07 -11.92 -2.87
C LEU A 84 -10.25 -12.81 -3.81
N LEU A 85 -10.25 -12.45 -5.09
CA LEU A 85 -9.38 -13.04 -6.12
C LEU A 85 -7.99 -12.43 -5.97
N VAL A 86 -7.03 -13.24 -5.53
CA VAL A 86 -5.66 -12.82 -5.30
C VAL A 86 -4.73 -13.92 -5.82
N PRO A 87 -3.65 -13.57 -6.54
CA PRO A 87 -2.61 -14.52 -6.91
C PRO A 87 -2.09 -15.28 -5.68
N ARG A 88 -1.94 -16.61 -5.76
CA ARG A 88 -1.46 -17.47 -4.65
C ARG A 88 -2.29 -17.33 -3.37
N GLY A 89 -3.60 -17.56 -3.51
CA GLY A 89 -4.57 -17.42 -2.42
C GLY A 89 -4.24 -18.20 -1.15
N THR A 90 -3.58 -19.36 -1.24
CA THR A 90 -3.16 -20.18 -0.07
C THR A 90 -2.26 -19.40 0.88
N HIS A 91 -1.33 -18.60 0.34
CA HIS A 91 -0.41 -17.79 1.13
C HIS A 91 -1.11 -16.55 1.73
N TRP A 92 -1.85 -15.81 0.90
CA TRP A 92 -2.41 -14.50 1.28
C TRP A 92 -3.71 -14.57 2.08
N LYS A 93 -4.50 -15.64 1.95
CA LYS A 93 -5.76 -15.81 2.69
C LYS A 93 -5.56 -16.31 4.14
N HIS A 94 -4.32 -16.64 4.52
CA HIS A 94 -3.95 -17.05 5.88
C HIS A 94 -4.30 -15.95 6.90
N ALA A 95 -4.83 -16.34 8.08
CA ALA A 95 -5.40 -15.40 9.06
C ALA A 95 -4.42 -14.28 9.47
N SER A 96 -3.15 -14.62 9.69
CA SER A 96 -2.09 -13.69 10.05
C SER A 96 -1.76 -12.63 8.97
N ARG A 97 -2.08 -12.87 7.69
CA ARG A 97 -1.73 -11.99 6.57
C ARG A 97 -2.91 -11.19 6.01
N ARG A 98 -4.14 -11.44 6.47
CA ARG A 98 -5.36 -10.79 5.95
C ARG A 98 -5.31 -9.26 6.02
N ARG A 99 -4.78 -8.72 7.12
CA ARG A 99 -4.66 -7.26 7.32
C ARG A 99 -3.69 -6.63 6.33
N GLU A 100 -2.56 -7.29 6.08
CA GLU A 100 -1.55 -6.83 5.13
C GLU A 100 -2.06 -6.93 3.69
N LEU A 101 -2.76 -8.01 3.34
CA LEU A 101 -3.43 -8.16 2.04
C LEU A 101 -4.38 -7.00 1.75
N ARG A 102 -5.31 -6.71 2.69
CA ARG A 102 -6.27 -5.60 2.54
C ARG A 102 -5.57 -4.25 2.40
N ARG A 103 -4.50 -4.03 3.18
CA ARG A 103 -3.70 -2.81 3.09
C ARG A 103 -3.08 -2.64 1.71
N ARG A 104 -2.49 -3.69 1.13
CA ARG A 104 -1.90 -3.63 -0.22
C ARG A 104 -2.94 -3.33 -1.28
N LEU A 105 -4.08 -4.03 -1.24
CA LEU A 105 -5.18 -3.79 -2.17
C LEU A 105 -5.70 -2.34 -2.07
N ALA A 106 -5.87 -1.81 -0.85
CA ALA A 106 -6.27 -0.42 -0.65
C ALA A 106 -5.23 0.58 -1.20
N VAL A 107 -3.93 0.30 -1.01
CA VAL A 107 -2.86 1.14 -1.57
C VAL A 107 -2.85 1.10 -3.10
N TYR A 108 -3.03 -0.07 -3.71
CA TYR A 108 -3.07 -0.19 -5.17
C TYR A 108 -4.31 0.51 -5.75
N LEU A 109 -5.47 0.32 -5.13
CA LEU A 109 -6.71 1.01 -5.50
C LEU A 109 -6.55 2.54 -5.42
N ALA A 110 -5.99 3.04 -4.32
CA ALA A 110 -5.75 4.47 -4.15
C ALA A 110 -4.75 5.02 -5.18
N ARG A 111 -3.69 4.28 -5.51
CA ARG A 111 -2.71 4.68 -6.54
C ARG A 111 -3.31 4.67 -7.94
N SER A 112 -4.11 3.67 -8.31
CA SER A 112 -4.77 3.64 -9.62
C SER A 112 -5.79 4.77 -9.77
N THR A 113 -6.56 5.07 -8.72
CA THR A 113 -7.49 6.20 -8.74
C THR A 113 -6.74 7.54 -8.81
N ALA A 114 -5.66 7.70 -8.05
CA ALA A 114 -4.84 8.90 -8.14
C ALA A 114 -4.24 9.10 -9.54
N ALA A 115 -3.75 8.04 -10.18
CA ALA A 115 -3.25 8.09 -11.55
C ALA A 115 -4.35 8.49 -12.54
N ALA A 116 -5.56 7.95 -12.39
CA ALA A 116 -6.72 8.34 -13.22
C ALA A 116 -7.07 9.82 -13.07
N LEU A 117 -7.08 10.34 -11.84
CA LEU A 117 -7.34 11.76 -11.58
C LEU A 117 -6.25 12.67 -12.17
N TRP A 118 -4.97 12.29 -12.06
CA TRP A 118 -3.87 13.01 -12.71
C TRP A 118 -3.95 12.97 -14.22
N PHE A 119 -4.39 11.85 -14.79
CA PHE A 119 -4.64 11.75 -16.23
C PHE A 119 -5.76 12.69 -16.70
N VAL A 120 -6.88 12.76 -15.96
CA VAL A 120 -7.95 13.74 -16.23
C VAL A 120 -7.41 15.16 -16.12
N ALA A 121 -6.63 15.47 -15.07
CA ALA A 121 -6.01 16.79 -14.91
C ALA A 121 -5.09 17.14 -16.11
N ALA A 122 -4.29 16.17 -16.56
CA ALA A 122 -3.41 16.36 -17.71
C ALA A 122 -4.19 16.61 -19.01
N LEU A 123 -5.32 15.93 -19.22
CA LEU A 123 -6.21 16.21 -20.35
C LEU A 123 -6.78 17.64 -20.31
N VAL A 124 -7.18 18.12 -19.13
CA VAL A 124 -7.65 19.51 -18.97
C VAL A 124 -6.52 20.49 -19.29
N VAL A 125 -5.29 20.22 -18.84
CA VAL A 125 -4.12 21.05 -19.17
C VAL A 125 -3.83 21.05 -20.67
N VAL A 126 -3.91 19.89 -21.34
CA VAL A 126 -3.78 19.81 -22.80
C VAL A 126 -4.86 20.62 -23.49
N ALA A 127 -6.11 20.56 -23.00
CA ALA A 127 -7.21 21.35 -23.55
C ALA A 127 -6.98 22.86 -23.40
N LEU A 128 -6.42 23.31 -22.27
CA LEU A 128 -6.02 24.70 -22.05
C LEU A 128 -4.95 25.15 -23.04
N LEU A 129 -3.84 24.42 -23.10
CA LEU A 129 -2.72 24.72 -24.00
C LEU A 129 -3.11 24.62 -25.48
N GLY A 130 -4.13 23.80 -25.79
CA GLY A 130 -4.66 23.63 -27.13
C GLY A 130 -5.52 24.78 -27.63
N GLN A 131 -5.90 25.77 -26.80
CA GLN A 131 -6.69 26.90 -27.28
C GLN A 131 -5.87 27.89 -28.12
N ASP A 132 -4.58 28.07 -27.83
CA ASP A 132 -3.73 29.09 -28.48
C ASP A 132 -3.21 28.70 -29.88
N GLY A 133 -3.70 27.61 -30.48
CA GLY A 133 -3.29 27.22 -31.84
C GLY A 133 -1.92 26.53 -31.95
N GLY A 134 -1.14 26.44 -30.87
CA GLY A 134 0.20 25.81 -30.86
C GLY A 134 0.19 24.27 -31.01
N ILE A 135 1.37 23.65 -30.85
CA ILE A 135 1.56 22.19 -30.95
C ILE A 135 0.56 21.42 -30.05
N ALA A 136 0.26 21.95 -28.86
CA ALA A 136 -0.70 21.39 -27.92
C ALA A 136 -2.13 21.28 -28.48
N GLY A 137 -2.48 22.06 -29.51
CA GLY A 137 -3.77 21.99 -30.20
C GLY A 137 -3.84 20.90 -31.27
N SER A 138 -2.82 20.06 -31.41
CA SER A 138 -2.85 18.94 -32.35
C SER A 138 -3.70 17.78 -31.82
N TRP A 139 -4.57 17.25 -32.69
CA TRP A 139 -5.57 16.24 -32.34
C TRP A 139 -4.97 14.93 -31.79
N TRP A 140 -3.71 14.64 -32.13
CA TRP A 140 -3.05 13.39 -31.72
C TRP A 140 -2.51 13.45 -30.28
N ILE A 141 -2.31 14.63 -29.68
CA ILE A 141 -1.76 14.73 -28.30
C ILE A 141 -2.67 14.10 -27.25
N PRO A 142 -3.98 14.45 -27.16
CA PRO A 142 -4.86 13.79 -26.19
C PRO A 142 -4.96 12.28 -26.45
N LEU A 143 -4.91 11.86 -27.73
CA LEU A 143 -4.88 10.44 -28.10
C LEU A 143 -3.61 9.75 -27.62
N ALA A 144 -2.43 10.32 -27.89
CA ALA A 144 -1.14 9.79 -27.47
C ALA A 144 -1.04 9.74 -25.95
N LEU A 145 -1.48 10.78 -25.25
CA LEU A 145 -1.54 10.81 -23.79
C LEU A 145 -2.46 9.69 -23.25
N SER A 146 -3.60 9.46 -23.90
CA SER A 146 -4.51 8.35 -23.56
C SER A 146 -3.87 6.99 -23.77
N ILE A 147 -3.18 6.78 -24.89
CA ILE A 147 -2.45 5.54 -25.18
C ILE A 147 -1.36 5.30 -24.13
N VAL A 148 -0.54 6.31 -23.83
CA VAL A 148 0.51 6.23 -22.81
C VAL A 148 -0.07 5.88 -21.45
N TYR A 149 -1.19 6.52 -21.06
CA TYR A 149 -1.87 6.21 -19.82
C TYR A 149 -2.38 4.77 -19.78
N VAL A 150 -3.06 4.30 -20.83
CA VAL A 150 -3.60 2.93 -20.90
C VAL A 150 -2.48 1.90 -20.84
N VAL A 151 -1.42 2.06 -21.65
CA VAL A 151 -0.27 1.15 -21.65
C VAL A 151 0.44 1.17 -20.30
N GLY A 152 0.67 2.35 -19.72
CA GLY A 152 1.26 2.49 -18.39
C GLY A 152 0.44 1.79 -17.30
N MET A 153 -0.89 1.94 -17.34
CA MET A 153 -1.81 1.27 -16.42
C MET A 153 -1.81 -0.25 -16.60
N LEU A 154 -1.74 -0.77 -17.83
CA LEU A 154 -1.64 -2.20 -18.11
C LEU A 154 -0.32 -2.80 -17.61
N VAL A 155 0.80 -2.12 -17.84
CA VAL A 155 2.12 -2.53 -17.34
C VAL A 155 2.11 -2.52 -15.81
N TRP A 156 1.59 -1.45 -15.20
CA TRP A 156 1.45 -1.34 -13.75
C TRP A 156 0.57 -2.46 -13.17
N PHE A 157 -0.59 -2.73 -13.78
CA PHE A 157 -1.52 -3.77 -13.34
C PHE A 157 -0.87 -5.16 -13.43
N THR A 158 -0.21 -5.46 -14.55
CA THR A 158 0.55 -6.70 -14.75
C THR A 158 1.63 -6.84 -13.68
N TRP A 159 2.38 -5.78 -13.39
CA TRP A 159 3.40 -5.77 -12.34
C TRP A 159 2.81 -6.00 -10.94
N VAL A 160 1.68 -5.35 -10.61
CA VAL A 160 0.99 -5.55 -9.32
C VAL A 160 0.56 -7.01 -9.15
N LEU A 161 0.01 -7.62 -10.20
CA LEU A 161 -0.44 -9.01 -10.16
C LEU A 161 0.72 -10.02 -10.08
N THR A 162 1.81 -9.79 -10.81
CA THR A 162 2.93 -10.73 -10.89
C THR A 162 3.93 -10.56 -9.74
N ALA A 163 4.41 -9.35 -9.50
CA ALA A 163 5.44 -9.05 -8.50
C ALA A 163 4.83 -8.63 -7.15
N GLY A 164 3.75 -7.83 -7.15
CA GLY A 164 3.17 -7.24 -5.95
C GLY A 164 2.64 -8.25 -4.91
N PHE A 165 2.25 -9.45 -5.39
CA PHE A 165 1.77 -10.56 -4.56
C PHE A 165 2.73 -11.75 -4.50
N THR A 166 3.98 -11.59 -4.92
CA THR A 166 4.98 -12.63 -4.71
C THR A 166 5.26 -12.74 -3.20
N PRO A 167 5.05 -13.92 -2.56
CA PRO A 167 5.46 -14.18 -1.19
C PRO A 167 6.93 -13.78 -1.04
N PRO A 168 7.32 -13.20 0.11
CA PRO A 168 8.73 -13.11 0.41
C PRO A 168 9.27 -14.54 0.29
N ARG A 169 10.28 -14.72 -0.57
CA ARG A 169 11.11 -15.93 -0.54
C ARG A 169 11.67 -15.89 0.85
N SER A 170 11.00 -16.55 1.80
CA SER A 170 11.54 -16.72 3.13
C SER A 170 12.93 -17.23 2.87
N THR A 171 13.92 -16.42 3.26
CA THR A 171 15.25 -16.88 3.57
C THR A 171 14.99 -18.24 4.20
N GLU A 172 15.36 -19.31 3.50
CA GLU A 172 15.65 -20.56 4.14
C GLU A 172 16.71 -20.17 5.16
N ARG A 173 16.25 -19.70 6.32
CA ARG A 173 16.83 -20.05 7.58
C ARG A 173 16.64 -21.55 7.58
N ARG A 174 17.53 -22.25 6.84
CA ARG A 174 18.32 -23.31 7.40
C ARG A 174 18.55 -22.87 8.82
N VAL A 175 17.62 -23.28 9.70
CA VAL A 175 18.04 -23.71 11.02
C VAL A 175 19.18 -24.63 10.64
N PRO A 176 20.45 -24.27 10.89
CA PRO A 176 21.49 -25.25 10.80
C PRO A 176 20.93 -26.36 11.65
N THR A 177 20.57 -27.47 11.02
CA THR A 177 20.47 -28.72 11.75
C THR A 177 21.87 -28.81 12.31
N GLU A 178 22.03 -28.34 13.55
CA GLU A 178 23.13 -28.69 14.40
C GLU A 178 23.04 -30.21 14.39
N ARG A 179 23.75 -30.77 13.41
CA ARG A 179 24.36 -32.06 13.49
C ARG A 179 24.87 -32.11 14.91
N SER A 180 24.20 -32.93 15.70
CA SER A 180 24.76 -33.69 16.79
C SER A 180 26.27 -33.76 16.65
N ALA A 181 26.96 -32.77 17.21
CA ALA A 181 28.25 -32.99 17.81
C ALA A 181 27.92 -33.40 19.24
N SER A 182 27.45 -34.63 19.35
CA SER A 182 27.79 -35.49 20.47
C SER A 182 29.31 -35.49 20.57
N ARG A 183 29.84 -34.55 21.35
CA ARG A 183 31.16 -34.66 21.94
C ARG A 183 30.97 -34.49 23.44
N ASP A 184 30.77 -35.63 24.08
CA ASP A 184 31.21 -35.83 25.45
C ASP A 184 32.61 -35.24 25.60
N GLU A 185 32.77 -34.24 26.46
CA GLU A 185 34.02 -34.08 27.18
C GLU A 185 33.76 -33.62 28.63
N PRO A 186 34.51 -34.17 29.60
CA PRO A 186 34.24 -34.02 31.02
C PRO A 186 34.88 -32.74 31.61
N ARG A 187 34.28 -32.28 32.69
CA ARG A 187 34.79 -31.27 33.63
C ARG A 187 36.26 -31.47 34.00
N GLY A 188 37.04 -30.39 33.91
CA GLY A 188 38.29 -30.19 34.64
C GLY A 188 38.47 -28.71 35.04
N PRO A 189 38.85 -28.38 36.29
CA PRO A 189 39.07 -27.00 36.74
C PRO A 189 40.55 -26.61 36.78
N ARG A 190 40.84 -25.31 36.56
CA ARG A 190 41.98 -24.48 37.07
C ARG A 190 42.64 -23.65 35.96
N GLY A 191 42.93 -22.39 36.28
CA GLY A 191 43.92 -21.59 35.55
C GLY A 191 43.70 -20.09 35.62
N VAL A 192 43.94 -19.49 36.79
CA VAL A 192 44.16 -18.05 36.96
C VAL A 192 45.53 -17.69 36.38
N VAL A 193 45.62 -16.76 35.43
CA VAL A 193 46.78 -15.86 35.29
C VAL A 193 46.32 -14.52 34.72
N ALA A 194 46.53 -13.48 35.50
CA ALA A 194 46.52 -12.08 35.10
C ALA A 194 47.92 -11.68 34.61
N THR A 195 48.05 -10.87 33.55
CA THR A 195 49.09 -9.84 33.50
C THR A 195 48.71 -8.72 32.52
N SER A 196 48.79 -7.51 33.05
CA SER A 196 48.56 -6.19 32.44
C SER A 196 49.76 -5.72 31.60
N ALA A 197 49.54 -4.85 30.61
CA ALA A 197 50.36 -3.66 30.35
C ALA A 197 49.74 -2.74 29.27
N PRO A 198 50.04 -1.42 29.27
CA PRO A 198 49.19 -0.38 28.69
C PRO A 198 49.72 0.18 27.36
N GLY A 199 48.79 0.59 26.50
CA GLY A 199 49.10 1.36 25.28
C GLY A 199 48.20 2.58 25.20
N ALA A 200 48.74 3.73 25.57
CA ALA A 200 48.16 5.05 25.40
C ALA A 200 48.02 5.39 23.91
N GLY A 201 46.91 6.03 23.53
CA GLY A 201 46.67 6.45 22.15
C GLY A 201 45.32 7.11 21.97
N SER A 202 45.24 8.36 22.41
CA SER A 202 44.09 9.26 22.36
C SER A 202 43.42 9.37 20.98
N ARG A 203 42.08 9.26 20.95
CA ARG A 203 41.26 10.05 20.02
C ARG A 203 39.84 10.26 20.58
N GLU A 204 39.67 11.44 21.14
CA GLU A 204 38.39 12.03 21.60
C GLU A 204 37.56 12.47 20.36
N VAL A 205 36.35 11.95 20.18
CA VAL A 205 35.01 12.48 20.53
C VAL A 205 34.41 13.50 19.55
N ALA A 206 33.29 13.11 18.93
CA ALA A 206 31.98 13.80 18.93
C ALA A 206 31.05 13.11 17.90
N GLY A 207 29.83 12.66 18.18
CA GLY A 207 29.04 12.59 19.39
C GLY A 207 27.92 11.57 19.16
N GLY A 208 27.84 10.58 20.05
CA GLY A 208 26.74 9.63 20.12
C GLY A 208 25.84 10.00 21.28
N ALA A 209 24.59 10.37 20.99
CA ALA A 209 23.54 10.46 22.01
C ALA A 209 22.92 9.07 22.20
N GLY A 210 23.53 8.30 23.10
CA GLY A 210 22.99 7.05 23.60
C GLY A 210 21.98 7.29 24.73
N ARG A 211 20.74 6.86 24.47
CA ARG A 211 19.78 6.22 25.38
C ARG A 211 19.34 6.94 26.67
N THR A 212 18.03 7.10 26.76
CA THR A 212 17.26 6.76 27.96
C THR A 212 16.07 5.88 27.56
N PRO A 213 15.95 4.63 28.06
CA PRO A 213 14.69 3.90 28.04
C PRO A 213 13.72 4.62 28.98
N ALA A 214 12.54 4.98 28.49
CA ALA A 214 11.50 5.58 29.31
C ALA A 214 11.02 4.60 30.40
N PRO A 215 10.73 5.10 31.62
CA PRO A 215 10.21 4.29 32.71
C PRO A 215 8.85 3.70 32.35
N ARG A 216 8.70 2.40 32.64
CA ARG A 216 7.47 1.63 32.51
C ARG A 216 6.41 2.23 33.45
N PRO A 217 5.19 2.56 32.97
CA PRO A 217 4.13 3.03 33.86
C PRO A 217 3.81 1.94 34.89
N ALA A 218 3.75 2.32 36.16
CA ALA A 218 3.27 1.47 37.24
C ALA A 218 1.79 1.08 36.98
N PRO A 219 1.38 -0.16 37.33
CA PRO A 219 -0.03 -0.54 37.29
C PRO A 219 -0.83 0.34 38.26
N ARG A 220 -1.95 0.89 37.77
CA ARG A 220 -2.91 1.64 38.61
C ARG A 220 -3.48 0.72 39.69
N PRO A 221 -3.50 1.13 40.97
CA PRO A 221 -4.33 0.49 41.97
C PRO A 221 -5.81 0.79 41.62
N GLY A 222 -6.61 -0.25 41.36
CA GLY A 222 -8.05 -0.11 41.16
C GLY A 222 -8.67 -0.85 39.98
N GLU A 223 -7.92 -1.69 39.26
CA GLU A 223 -8.52 -2.54 38.21
C GLU A 223 -9.20 -3.74 38.86
N ALA A 224 -10.48 -3.56 39.16
CA ALA A 224 -11.38 -4.58 39.67
C ALA A 224 -11.33 -5.81 38.76
N SER A 225 -10.81 -6.90 39.32
CA SER A 225 -10.91 -8.25 38.79
C SER A 225 -12.38 -8.57 38.49
N SER A 226 -12.74 -8.53 37.22
CA SER A 226 -14.03 -9.04 36.77
C SER A 226 -14.06 -10.55 37.05
N PRO A 227 -15.13 -11.08 37.68
CA PRO A 227 -15.21 -12.49 38.01
C PRO A 227 -15.23 -13.34 36.73
N PRO A 228 -14.66 -14.56 36.76
CA PRO A 228 -14.65 -15.45 35.61
C PRO A 228 -16.09 -15.79 35.22
N THR A 229 -16.49 -15.33 34.04
CA THR A 229 -17.79 -15.68 33.45
C THR A 229 -17.79 -17.18 33.19
N LYS A 230 -18.69 -17.91 33.88
CA LYS A 230 -19.00 -19.32 33.61
C LYS A 230 -19.53 -19.43 32.18
N GLY A 231 -18.62 -19.69 31.23
CA GLY A 231 -19.01 -20.11 29.88
C GLY A 231 -19.64 -21.51 29.90
N PRO A 232 -20.46 -21.85 28.90
CA PRO A 232 -21.10 -23.16 28.81
C PRO A 232 -20.05 -24.29 28.79
N PRO A 233 -20.39 -25.47 29.35
CA PRO A 233 -19.48 -26.60 29.42
C PRO A 233 -19.02 -26.98 28.00
N ARG A 234 -17.70 -27.07 27.83
CA ARG A 234 -17.12 -27.51 26.54
C ARG A 234 -17.57 -28.95 26.26
N PRO A 235 -17.97 -29.26 25.01
CA PRO A 235 -18.27 -30.63 24.62
C PRO A 235 -17.08 -31.54 24.90
N TYR A 236 -17.34 -32.68 25.53
CA TYR A 236 -16.33 -33.70 25.82
C TYR A 236 -15.67 -34.14 24.51
N GLN A 237 -14.35 -33.92 24.40
CA GLN A 237 -13.56 -34.50 23.30
C GLN A 237 -12.94 -35.81 23.80
N PRO A 238 -13.31 -36.96 23.22
CA PRO A 238 -12.73 -38.23 23.61
C PRO A 238 -11.22 -38.23 23.30
N ARG A 239 -10.45 -38.63 24.30
CA ARG A 239 -8.99 -38.72 24.22
C ARG A 239 -8.62 -39.77 23.16
N PRO A 240 -7.76 -39.47 22.17
CA PRO A 240 -7.34 -40.46 21.19
C PRO A 240 -6.62 -41.59 21.92
N GLN A 241 -7.15 -42.81 21.77
CA GLN A 241 -6.52 -44.02 22.31
C GLN A 241 -5.15 -44.18 21.64
N GLN A 242 -4.10 -44.25 22.46
CA GLN A 242 -2.77 -44.61 21.99
C GLN A 242 -2.85 -46.03 21.41
N ARG A 243 -2.75 -46.11 20.09
CA ARG A 243 -2.69 -47.36 19.34
C ARG A 243 -1.43 -48.09 19.79
N GLY A 244 -1.62 -49.26 20.41
CA GLY A 244 -0.56 -50.09 20.95
C GLY A 244 0.52 -50.37 19.92
N LEU A 245 1.78 -50.22 20.34
CA LEU A 245 2.93 -50.70 19.62
C LEU A 245 2.94 -52.24 19.65
N PRO A 246 3.24 -52.92 18.54
CA PRO A 246 3.38 -54.37 18.54
C PRO A 246 4.61 -54.80 19.36
N PRO A 247 4.57 -56.00 19.96
CA PRO A 247 5.72 -56.58 20.64
C PRO A 247 6.86 -56.77 19.64
N ARG A 248 8.08 -56.49 20.11
CA ARG A 248 9.31 -56.85 19.40
C ARG A 248 9.60 -58.32 19.71
N ASP A 249 9.73 -59.11 18.65
CA ASP A 249 10.40 -60.42 18.68
C ASP A 249 11.92 -60.24 18.79
#